data_AF-A0A1H5A9Z7-F1
#
_entry.id   AF-A0A1H5A9Z7-F1
#
_cell.length_a   1.000
_cell.length_b   1.000
_cell.length_c   1.000
_cell.angle_alpha   90.00
_cell.angle_beta   90.00
_cell.angle_gamma   90.00
#
_symmetry.space_group_name_H-M   'P 1'
#
loop_
_entity.id
_entity.type
_entity.pdbx_description
1 polymer ?
#
loop_
_entity_poly.entity_id
_entity_poly.type
_entity_poly.pdbx_seq_one_letter_code
_entity_poly.pdbx_strand_id
1 'polypeptide(L)'
;MAVARAQATAHPAATPGASVFGTHTRVSPEWAAWANGTAVRELDLHDTYLAADYSHPGDTIPPLLAVAQHTGRTGADLLSGIVAGYEVRVALVKGSCPHEHRIDHVAHLGAATACGLGALLRLPTETVYQAVQQTVHTTTATRQPRKSCGRRSPRSRTRSGPVAITTPIRTAGPSAAAP
;
A
#
# COMPACT_ATOMS: atom_id res chain seq x y z
N MET A 1 3.39 -12.54 9.84
CA MET A 1 4.23 -11.38 10.19
C MET A 1 5.72 -11.68 10.34
N ALA A 2 6.15 -12.70 11.07
CA ALA A 2 7.57 -12.90 11.45
C ALA A 2 8.58 -12.88 10.28
N VAL A 3 8.27 -13.56 9.17
CA VAL A 3 9.14 -13.58 7.97
C VAL A 3 9.23 -12.20 7.32
N ALA A 4 8.11 -11.50 7.14
CA ALA A 4 8.10 -10.17 6.53
C ALA A 4 8.87 -9.14 7.37
N ARG A 5 8.77 -9.25 8.70
CA ARG A 5 9.57 -8.45 9.63
C ARG A 5 11.05 -8.75 9.49
N ALA A 6 11.45 -10.03 9.48
CA ALA A 6 12.85 -10.43 9.33
C ALA A 6 13.45 -9.94 8.00
N GLN A 7 12.69 -10.03 6.91
CA GLN A 7 13.09 -9.46 5.62
C GLN A 7 13.29 -7.96 5.73
N ALA A 8 12.31 -7.22 6.27
CA ALA A 8 12.41 -5.77 6.37
C ALA A 8 13.62 -5.31 7.21
N THR A 9 13.91 -5.97 8.33
CA THR A 9 15.05 -5.64 9.19
C THR A 9 16.42 -5.88 8.53
N ALA A 10 16.47 -6.67 7.44
CA ALA A 10 17.69 -6.86 6.65
C ALA A 10 17.98 -5.68 5.69
N HIS A 11 17.06 -4.72 5.56
CA HIS A 11 17.16 -3.57 4.67
C HIS A 11 17.12 -2.25 5.45
N PRO A 12 18.21 -1.90 6.17
CA PRO A 12 18.30 -0.62 6.85
C PRO A 12 18.29 0.54 5.86
N ALA A 13 17.68 1.67 6.25
CA ALA A 13 17.65 2.89 5.45
C ALA A 13 18.70 3.91 5.86
N ALA A 14 19.11 4.75 4.91
CA ALA A 14 19.67 6.07 5.23
C ALA A 14 18.56 6.94 5.84
N THR A 15 18.87 7.65 6.92
CA THR A 15 17.90 8.47 7.66
C THR A 15 17.34 9.61 6.79
N PRO A 16 16.01 9.87 6.85
CA PRO A 16 15.02 9.28 7.75
C PRO A 16 14.43 7.95 7.22
N GLY A 17 14.40 6.88 8.01
CA GLY A 17 13.69 5.62 7.66
C GLY A 17 12.27 5.55 8.21
N ALA A 18 11.54 4.49 7.89
CA ALA A 18 10.19 4.21 8.40
C ALA A 18 10.18 3.10 9.46
N SER A 19 9.29 3.20 10.45
CA SER A 19 9.20 2.26 11.58
C SER A 19 8.51 0.95 11.19
N VAL A 20 9.01 -0.17 11.72
CA VAL A 20 8.32 -1.47 11.63
C VAL A 20 7.44 -1.68 12.88
N PHE A 21 6.18 -2.05 12.69
CA PHE A 21 5.24 -2.23 13.80
C PHE A 21 5.70 -3.32 14.77
N GLY A 22 5.62 -3.01 16.07
CA GLY A 22 6.04 -3.89 17.16
C GLY A 22 7.55 -4.06 17.28
N THR A 23 8.35 -3.14 16.72
CA THR A 23 9.81 -3.08 16.93
C THR A 23 10.27 -1.63 17.10
N HIS A 24 11.53 -1.43 17.49
CA HIS A 24 12.18 -0.11 17.50
C HIS A 24 13.01 0.17 16.24
N THR A 25 12.97 -0.73 15.25
CA THR A 25 13.82 -0.65 14.05
C THR A 25 13.19 0.25 13.00
N ARG A 26 14.03 1.08 12.37
CA ARG A 26 13.69 1.83 11.17
C ARG A 26 14.38 1.21 9.95
N VAL A 27 13.64 1.08 8.87
CA VAL A 27 14.06 0.45 7.62
C VAL A 27 13.64 1.33 6.45
N SER A 28 13.98 0.97 5.22
CA SER A 28 13.50 1.74 4.07
C SER A 28 11.98 1.64 3.93
N PRO A 29 11.32 2.72 3.46
CA PRO A 29 9.87 2.84 3.45
C PRO A 29 9.16 1.69 2.71
N GLU A 30 9.75 1.17 1.62
CA GLU A 30 9.21 0.03 0.89
C GLU A 30 9.20 -1.26 1.73
N TRP A 31 10.23 -1.48 2.55
CA TRP A 31 10.34 -2.63 3.43
C TRP A 31 9.50 -2.47 4.70
N ALA A 32 9.39 -1.25 5.24
CA ALA A 32 8.49 -0.95 6.34
C ALA A 32 7.03 -1.19 5.93
N ALA A 33 6.63 -0.72 4.75
CA ALA A 33 5.28 -0.93 4.25
C ALA A 33 4.98 -2.40 3.94
N TRP A 34 5.95 -3.16 3.40
CA TRP A 34 5.84 -4.60 3.25
C TRP A 34 5.56 -5.30 4.59
N ALA A 35 6.37 -5.03 5.61
CA ALA A 35 6.22 -5.65 6.93
C ALA A 35 4.92 -5.23 7.62
N ASN A 36 4.62 -3.94 7.62
CA ASN A 36 3.45 -3.37 8.29
C ASN A 36 2.15 -3.76 7.58
N GLY A 37 2.12 -3.74 6.24
CA GLY A 37 0.99 -4.23 5.46
C GLY A 37 0.71 -5.72 5.68
N THR A 38 1.78 -6.53 5.74
CA THR A 38 1.65 -7.95 6.10
C THR A 38 1.06 -8.12 7.49
N ALA A 39 1.49 -7.31 8.47
CA ALA A 39 1.00 -7.37 9.85
C ALA A 39 -0.49 -7.01 9.95
N VAL A 40 -0.91 -5.90 9.31
CA VAL A 40 -2.33 -5.47 9.30
C VAL A 40 -3.22 -6.55 8.68
N ARG A 41 -2.76 -7.19 7.60
CA ARG A 41 -3.58 -8.12 6.83
C ARG A 41 -3.58 -9.56 7.35
N GLU A 42 -2.71 -9.89 8.31
CA GLU A 42 -2.52 -11.27 8.78
C GLU A 42 -3.74 -11.85 9.50
N LEU A 43 -4.32 -11.10 10.44
CA LEU A 43 -5.47 -11.56 11.24
C LEU A 43 -6.82 -11.21 10.63
N ASP A 44 -6.84 -10.35 9.60
CA ASP A 44 -8.06 -9.86 8.96
C ASP A 44 -9.03 -9.13 9.91
N LEU A 45 -8.49 -8.41 10.91
CA LEU A 45 -9.26 -7.70 11.96
C LEU A 45 -9.43 -6.20 11.69
N HIS A 46 -8.98 -5.72 10.53
CA HIS A 46 -9.16 -4.32 10.12
C HIS A 46 -10.44 -4.19 9.30
N ASP A 47 -10.75 -2.95 8.92
CA ASP A 47 -12.00 -2.56 8.26
C ASP A 47 -12.39 -3.45 7.07
N THR A 48 -13.69 -3.53 6.81
CA THR A 48 -14.24 -4.21 5.64
C THR A 48 -15.31 -3.31 5.01
N TYR A 49 -15.21 -3.12 3.71
CA TYR A 49 -16.20 -2.40 2.92
C TYR A 49 -16.85 -3.37 1.92
N LEU A 50 -18.19 -3.38 1.90
CA LEU A 50 -19.01 -4.29 1.08
C LEU A 50 -19.81 -3.49 0.05
N ALA A 51 -19.58 -3.75 -1.24
CA ALA A 51 -20.38 -3.22 -2.35
C ALA A 51 -20.44 -4.27 -3.49
N ALA A 52 -20.19 -3.88 -4.75
CA ALA A 52 -20.21 -4.81 -5.88
C ALA A 52 -19.12 -5.90 -5.75
N ASP A 53 -17.94 -5.54 -5.24
CA ASP A 53 -17.00 -6.47 -4.61
C ASP A 53 -16.85 -6.12 -3.11
N TYR A 54 -16.02 -6.86 -2.39
CA TYR A 54 -15.62 -6.51 -1.03
C TYR A 54 -14.16 -6.06 -0.99
N SER A 55 -13.81 -5.21 -0.04
CA SER A 55 -12.45 -4.67 0.09
C SER A 55 -12.10 -4.30 1.52
N HIS A 56 -10.83 -4.01 1.75
CA HIS A 56 -10.33 -3.51 3.03
C HIS A 56 -9.56 -2.19 2.82
N PRO A 57 -10.25 -1.03 2.82
CA PRO A 57 -9.61 0.27 2.59
C PRO A 57 -8.41 0.58 3.49
N GLY A 58 -8.40 0.07 4.72
CA GLY A 58 -7.29 0.17 5.67
C GLY A 58 -5.96 -0.42 5.20
N ASP A 59 -5.95 -1.30 4.18
CA ASP A 59 -4.71 -1.78 3.55
C ASP A 59 -3.83 -0.64 3.00
N THR A 60 -4.41 0.53 2.71
CA THR A 60 -3.67 1.69 2.21
C THR A 60 -2.86 2.41 3.30
N ILE A 61 -3.20 2.25 4.59
CA ILE A 61 -2.56 3.03 5.66
C ILE A 61 -1.06 2.70 5.84
N PRO A 62 -0.62 1.43 5.88
CA PRO A 62 0.79 1.10 6.08
C PRO A 62 1.75 1.71 5.05
N PRO A 63 1.50 1.65 3.72
CA PRO A 63 2.38 2.29 2.74
C PRO A 63 2.39 3.82 2.84
N LEU A 64 1.23 4.46 3.06
CA LEU A 64 1.17 5.92 3.23
C LEU A 64 1.94 6.38 4.48
N LEU A 65 1.79 5.68 5.61
CA LEU A 65 2.50 6.00 6.84
C LEU A 65 4.03 5.83 6.67
N ALA A 66 4.47 4.77 5.99
CA ALA A 66 5.89 4.55 5.76
C ALA A 66 6.51 5.69 4.92
N VAL A 67 5.83 6.13 3.86
CA VAL A 67 6.28 7.27 3.05
C VAL A 67 6.24 8.57 3.84
N ALA A 68 5.18 8.81 4.63
CA ALA A 68 5.08 10.01 5.46
C ALA A 68 6.28 10.13 6.42
N GLN A 69 6.62 9.03 7.11
CA GLN A 69 7.75 8.98 8.03
C GLN A 69 9.09 9.19 7.33
N HIS A 70 9.26 8.61 6.14
CA HIS A 70 10.49 8.75 5.35
C HIS A 70 10.68 10.18 4.83
N THR A 71 9.59 10.83 4.43
CA THR A 71 9.60 12.17 3.80
C THR A 71 9.33 13.32 4.78
N GLY A 72 9.18 13.03 6.07
CA GLY A 72 8.96 14.05 7.11
C GLY A 72 7.59 14.75 7.03
N ARG A 73 6.57 14.09 6.46
CA ARG A 73 5.24 14.68 6.26
C ARG A 73 4.43 14.73 7.55
N THR A 74 3.53 15.70 7.64
CA THR A 74 2.72 15.92 8.84
C THR A 74 1.59 14.90 8.95
N GLY A 75 0.94 14.84 10.12
CA GLY A 75 -0.28 14.06 10.30
C GLY A 75 -1.42 14.52 9.40
N ALA A 76 -1.50 15.82 9.08
CA ALA A 76 -2.51 16.36 8.16
C ALA A 76 -2.29 15.85 6.73
N ASP A 77 -1.04 15.87 6.24
CA ASP A 77 -0.70 15.32 4.91
C ASP A 77 -1.02 13.82 4.84
N LEU A 78 -0.71 13.08 5.92
CA LEU A 78 -1.05 11.66 6.03
C LEU A 78 -2.56 11.43 5.96
N LEU A 79 -3.36 12.21 6.69
CA LEU A 79 -4.81 12.11 6.67
C LEU A 79 -5.39 12.42 5.29
N SER A 80 -4.90 13.46 4.61
CA SER A 80 -5.29 13.78 3.23
C SER A 80 -5.02 12.62 2.28
N GLY A 81 -3.86 11.97 2.40
CA GLY A 81 -3.54 10.79 1.63
C GLY A 81 -4.44 9.58 1.93
N ILE A 82 -4.74 9.33 3.21
CA ILE A 82 -5.63 8.23 3.61
C ILE A 82 -7.04 8.45 3.05
N VAL A 83 -7.60 9.66 3.19
CA VAL A 83 -8.93 9.99 2.66
C VAL A 83 -8.97 9.80 1.14
N ALA A 84 -7.99 10.31 0.41
CA ALA A 84 -7.91 10.14 -1.03
C ALA A 84 -7.81 8.66 -1.46
N GLY A 85 -6.99 7.87 -0.77
CA GLY A 85 -6.87 6.43 -1.01
C GLY A 85 -8.17 5.67 -0.73
N TYR A 86 -8.87 6.03 0.35
CA TYR A 86 -10.18 5.44 0.70
C TYR A 86 -11.24 5.77 -0.34
N GLU A 87 -11.39 7.03 -0.72
CA GLU A 87 -12.37 7.48 -1.73
C GLU A 87 -12.19 6.73 -3.06
N VAL A 88 -10.95 6.67 -3.57
CA VAL A 88 -10.64 5.94 -4.81
C VAL A 88 -10.95 4.46 -4.67
N ARG A 89 -10.55 3.84 -3.55
CA ARG A 89 -10.79 2.41 -3.33
C ARG A 89 -12.28 2.09 -3.25
N VAL A 90 -13.06 2.91 -2.54
CA VAL A 90 -14.51 2.74 -2.43
C VAL A 90 -15.19 2.96 -3.77
N ALA A 91 -14.79 3.98 -4.54
CA ALA A 91 -15.32 4.22 -5.88
C ALA A 91 -15.08 3.05 -6.82
N LEU A 92 -13.86 2.49 -6.84
CA LEU A 92 -13.52 1.32 -7.66
C LEU A 92 -14.35 0.10 -7.25
N VAL A 93 -14.48 -0.17 -5.95
CA VAL A 93 -15.21 -1.36 -5.45
C VAL A 93 -16.73 -1.24 -5.67
N LYS A 94 -17.26 -0.03 -5.78
CA LYS A 94 -18.66 0.22 -6.19
C LYS A 94 -18.85 0.06 -7.70
N GLY A 95 -17.88 0.52 -8.50
CA GLY A 95 -17.99 0.62 -9.95
C GLY A 95 -17.51 -0.60 -10.74
N SER A 96 -16.69 -1.47 -10.14
CA SER A 96 -16.16 -2.67 -10.81
C SER A 96 -16.06 -3.87 -9.87
N CYS A 97 -16.30 -5.06 -10.43
CA CYS A 97 -16.22 -6.32 -9.71
C CYS A 97 -15.16 -7.25 -10.35
N PRO A 98 -13.87 -7.14 -9.97
CA PRO A 98 -12.80 -8.01 -10.50
C PRO A 98 -13.07 -9.51 -10.28
N HIS A 99 -13.87 -9.85 -9.27
CA HIS A 99 -14.28 -11.22 -8.98
C HIS A 99 -14.94 -11.91 -10.19
N GLU A 100 -15.77 -11.21 -10.96
CA GLU A 100 -16.43 -11.76 -12.16
C GLU A 100 -15.41 -12.27 -13.19
N HIS A 101 -14.22 -11.68 -13.20
CA HIS A 101 -13.11 -12.03 -14.08
C HIS A 101 -12.05 -12.91 -13.41
N ARG A 102 -12.35 -13.50 -12.24
CA ARG A 102 -11.44 -14.35 -11.44
C ARG A 102 -10.18 -13.61 -10.96
N ILE A 103 -10.22 -12.28 -10.95
CA ILE A 103 -9.17 -11.39 -10.45
C ILE A 103 -9.48 -11.03 -8.98
N ASP A 104 -8.42 -10.85 -8.19
CA ASP A 104 -8.53 -10.49 -6.79
C ASP A 104 -8.86 -8.99 -6.62
N HIS A 105 -9.74 -8.62 -5.68
CA HIS A 105 -10.06 -7.22 -5.40
C HIS A 105 -8.83 -6.43 -4.93
N VAL A 106 -7.76 -7.11 -4.50
CA VAL A 106 -6.46 -6.50 -4.22
C VAL A 106 -5.89 -5.76 -5.44
N ALA A 107 -6.36 -6.05 -6.66
CA ALA A 107 -6.00 -5.29 -7.86
C ALA A 107 -6.33 -3.77 -7.73
N HIS A 108 -7.36 -3.41 -6.96
CA HIS A 108 -7.68 -2.01 -6.67
C HIS A 108 -6.71 -1.35 -5.67
N LEU A 109 -5.86 -2.12 -4.97
CA LEU A 109 -4.96 -1.61 -3.94
C LEU A 109 -3.88 -0.70 -4.50
N GLY A 110 -3.26 -1.13 -5.60
CA GLY A 110 -2.16 -0.39 -6.22
C GLY A 110 -2.61 1.01 -6.62
N ALA A 111 -3.71 1.10 -7.37
CA ALA A 111 -4.28 2.36 -7.83
C ALA A 111 -4.66 3.29 -6.66
N ALA A 112 -5.38 2.77 -5.66
CA ALA A 112 -5.79 3.54 -4.49
C ALA A 112 -4.58 4.06 -3.69
N THR A 113 -3.55 3.23 -3.51
CA THR A 113 -2.32 3.62 -2.80
C THR A 113 -1.56 4.68 -3.59
N ALA A 114 -1.48 4.58 -4.91
CA ALA A 114 -0.84 5.57 -5.77
C ALA A 114 -1.54 6.94 -5.67
N CYS A 115 -2.87 6.97 -5.71
CA CYS A 115 -3.65 8.19 -5.51
C CYS A 115 -3.46 8.79 -4.10
N GLY A 116 -3.47 7.95 -3.07
CA GLY A 116 -3.23 8.39 -1.69
C GLY A 116 -1.83 8.99 -1.50
N LEU A 117 -0.80 8.36 -2.07
CA LEU A 117 0.56 8.90 -2.07
C LEU A 117 0.67 10.20 -2.87
N GLY A 118 -0.05 10.30 -3.98
CA GLY A 118 -0.16 11.54 -4.76
C GLY A 118 -0.70 12.71 -3.95
N ALA A 119 -1.78 12.49 -3.20
CA ALA A 119 -2.35 13.49 -2.31
C ALA A 119 -1.40 13.84 -1.14
N LEU A 120 -0.82 12.82 -0.50
CA LEU A 120 0.11 12.99 0.64
C LEU A 120 1.36 13.79 0.27
N LEU A 121 1.94 13.51 -0.90
CA LEU A 121 3.16 14.16 -1.38
C LEU A 121 2.87 15.41 -2.23
N ARG A 122 1.59 15.73 -2.45
CA ARG A 122 1.13 16.85 -3.30
C ARG A 122 1.73 16.80 -4.71
N LEU A 123 1.76 15.59 -5.30
CA LEU A 123 2.33 15.36 -6.61
C LEU A 123 1.44 15.94 -7.72
N PRO A 124 2.03 16.34 -8.86
CA PRO A 124 1.26 16.71 -10.05
C PRO A 124 0.36 15.56 -10.52
N THR A 125 -0.84 15.88 -11.00
CA THR A 125 -1.82 14.91 -11.50
C THR A 125 -1.22 13.95 -12.54
N GLU A 126 -0.35 14.44 -13.43
CA GLU A 126 0.31 13.62 -14.44
C GLU A 126 1.20 12.53 -13.80
N THR A 127 1.95 12.87 -12.76
CA THR A 127 2.77 11.89 -12.03
C THR A 127 1.89 10.82 -11.37
N VAL A 128 0.77 11.23 -10.77
CA VAL A 128 -0.19 10.29 -10.16
C VAL A 128 -0.82 9.39 -11.22
N TYR A 129 -1.19 9.95 -12.37
CA TYR A 129 -1.74 9.20 -13.50
C TYR A 129 -0.78 8.10 -13.96
N GLN A 130 0.49 8.45 -14.22
CA GLN A 130 1.51 7.47 -14.63
C GLN A 130 1.75 6.40 -13.54
N ALA A 131 1.76 6.81 -12.26
CA ALA A 131 1.89 5.87 -11.15
C ALA A 131 0.72 4.88 -11.09
N VAL A 132 -0.52 5.35 -11.24
CA VAL A 132 -1.71 4.49 -11.29
C VAL A 132 -1.57 3.45 -12.40
N GLN A 133 -1.19 3.86 -13.62
CA GLN A 133 -1.01 2.94 -14.75
C GLN A 133 0.01 1.84 -14.43
N GLN A 134 1.17 2.22 -13.87
CA GLN A 134 2.21 1.27 -13.49
C GLN A 134 1.75 0.29 -12.40
N THR A 135 1.02 0.79 -11.40
CA THR A 135 0.52 -0.09 -10.33
C THR A 135 -0.50 -1.09 -10.84
N VAL A 136 -1.45 -0.68 -11.68
CA VAL A 136 -2.47 -1.60 -12.23
C VAL A 136 -1.82 -2.67 -13.10
N HIS A 137 -0.81 -2.29 -13.90
CA HIS A 137 -0.07 -3.23 -14.75
C HIS A 137 0.67 -4.31 -13.93
N THR A 138 1.18 -3.96 -12.75
CA THR A 138 2.09 -4.83 -11.98
C THR A 138 1.43 -5.55 -10.80
N THR A 139 0.22 -5.17 -10.40
CA THR A 139 -0.43 -5.66 -9.16
C THR A 139 -1.68 -6.51 -9.37
N THR A 140 -1.90 -6.98 -10.61
CA THR A 140 -3.02 -7.88 -10.92
C THR A 140 -2.69 -9.31 -10.47
N ALA A 141 -3.45 -9.81 -9.49
CA ALA A 141 -3.32 -11.17 -8.97
C ALA A 141 -4.62 -11.98 -9.19
N THR A 142 -4.49 -13.27 -9.47
CA THR A 142 -5.64 -14.18 -9.58
C THR A 142 -6.16 -14.58 -8.20
N ARG A 143 -7.44 -14.96 -8.12
CA ARG A 143 -8.06 -15.44 -6.87
C ARG A 143 -7.73 -16.89 -6.50
N GLN A 144 -6.92 -17.60 -7.28
CA GLN A 144 -6.58 -19.02 -7.04
C GLN A 144 -6.09 -19.32 -5.61
N PRO A 145 -5.22 -18.48 -4.99
CA PRO A 145 -4.78 -18.72 -3.61
C PRO A 145 -5.89 -18.65 -2.55
N ARG A 146 -7.08 -18.12 -2.89
CA ARG A 146 -8.25 -18.10 -2.00
C ARG A 146 -9.10 -19.35 -2.09
N LYS A 147 -8.87 -20.21 -3.09
CA LYS A 147 -9.68 -21.39 -3.39
C LYS A 147 -9.01 -22.71 -3.02
N SER A 148 -7.68 -22.74 -2.81
CA SER A 148 -6.99 -23.96 -2.37
C SER A 148 -7.37 -24.33 -0.93
N CYS A 149 -7.92 -25.55 -0.78
CA CYS A 149 -8.15 -26.19 0.51
C CYS A 149 -6.78 -26.51 1.16
N GLY A 150 -6.58 -26.05 2.39
CA GLY A 150 -5.38 -26.31 3.19
C GLY A 150 -4.29 -25.23 3.08
N ARG A 151 -4.12 -24.44 4.16
CA ARG A 151 -3.09 -23.40 4.35
C ARG A 151 -3.27 -22.11 3.51
N ARG A 152 -3.91 -21.12 4.14
CA ARG A 152 -3.91 -19.71 3.72
C ARG A 152 -2.45 -19.22 3.66
N SER A 153 -1.92 -18.94 2.48
CA SER A 153 -0.60 -18.33 2.35
C SER A 153 -0.73 -16.81 2.33
N PRO A 154 -0.12 -16.07 3.29
CA PRO A 154 -0.08 -14.61 3.28
C PRO A 154 0.62 -14.01 2.04
N ARG A 155 1.37 -14.83 1.30
CA ARG A 155 2.33 -14.40 0.27
C ARG A 155 1.71 -13.86 -1.02
N SER A 156 0.48 -14.24 -1.37
CA SER A 156 -0.16 -13.74 -2.60
C SER A 156 -0.73 -12.33 -2.44
N ARG A 157 -0.99 -11.90 -1.20
CA ARG A 157 -1.63 -10.60 -0.91
C ARG A 157 -0.62 -9.46 -0.76
N THR A 158 0.65 -9.76 -0.49
CA THR A 158 1.64 -8.75 -0.12
C THR A 158 2.56 -8.32 -1.26
N ARG A 159 2.62 -9.06 -2.39
CA ARG A 159 3.48 -8.73 -3.56
C ARG A 159 3.19 -7.36 -4.20
N SER A 160 2.03 -6.77 -3.94
CA SER A 160 1.68 -5.41 -4.37
C SER A 160 2.36 -4.31 -3.56
N GLY A 161 2.84 -4.61 -2.34
CA GLY A 161 3.46 -3.63 -1.43
C GLY A 161 4.74 -2.98 -1.98
N PRO A 162 5.77 -3.74 -2.39
CA PRO A 162 7.03 -3.15 -2.80
C PRO A 162 6.92 -2.35 -4.12
N VAL A 163 6.08 -2.84 -5.05
CA VAL A 163 5.96 -2.25 -6.39
C VAL A 163 5.12 -0.97 -6.38
N ALA A 164 4.04 -0.90 -5.59
CA ALA A 164 3.21 0.31 -5.50
C ALA A 164 3.93 1.51 -4.85
N ILE A 165 4.99 1.24 -4.10
CA ILE A 165 5.70 2.23 -3.27
C ILE A 165 6.97 2.74 -3.96
N THR A 166 7.59 1.93 -4.81
CA THR A 166 8.88 2.28 -5.43
C THR A 166 8.76 3.45 -6.42
N THR A 167 7.67 3.54 -7.20
CA THR A 167 7.49 4.59 -8.22
C THR A 167 7.28 6.00 -7.64
N PRO A 168 6.41 6.20 -6.62
CA PRO A 168 6.22 7.51 -6.00
C PRO A 168 7.44 7.99 -5.20
N ILE A 169 8.16 7.09 -4.53
CA ILE A 169 9.33 7.45 -3.72
C ILE A 169 10.50 7.92 -4.59
N ARG A 170 10.75 7.27 -5.73
CA ARG A 170 11.86 7.63 -6.61
C ARG A 170 11.64 8.96 -7.37
N THR A 171 10.38 9.35 -7.55
CA THR A 171 10.00 10.63 -8.19
C THR A 171 9.98 11.79 -7.19
N ALA A 172 9.68 11.52 -5.92
CA ALA A 172 9.89 12.46 -4.81
C ALA A 172 11.38 12.49 -4.40
N GLY A 173 12.23 13.12 -5.21
CA GLY A 173 13.63 13.37 -4.86
C GLY A 173 13.78 14.16 -3.54
N PRO A 174 15.00 14.27 -2.99
CA PRO A 174 15.28 14.91 -1.69
C PRO A 174 14.83 16.38 -1.56
N SER A 175 14.43 17.01 -2.67
CA SER A 175 13.88 18.37 -2.73
C SER A 175 12.45 18.51 -2.17
N ALA A 176 11.71 17.41 -2.03
CA ALA A 176 10.36 17.44 -1.44
C ALA A 176 10.37 17.61 0.10
N ALA A 177 11.51 17.87 0.73
CA ALA A 177 11.67 18.07 2.17
C ALA A 177 11.81 19.54 2.60
N ALA A 178 11.43 20.50 1.74
CA ALA A 178 11.36 21.91 2.15
C ALA A 178 9.96 22.23 2.74
N PRO A 179 9.90 23.03 3.83
CA PRO A 179 8.69 23.27 4.62
C PRO A 179 7.56 23.93 3.84
#